data_AF-A0A015LRJ5-F1
#
_entry.id   AF-A0A015LRJ5-F1
#
_cell.length_a   1.000
_cell.length_b   1.000
_cell.length_c   1.000
_cell.angle_alpha   90.00
_cell.angle_beta   90.00
_cell.angle_gamma   90.00
#
_symmetry.space_group_name_H-M   'P 1'
#
loop_
_entity.id
_entity.type
_entity.pdbx_description
1 polymer ?
#
loop_
_entity_poly.entity_id
_entity_poly.type
_entity_poly.pdbx_seq_one_letter_code
_entity_poly.pdbx_strand_id
1 'polypeptide(L)'
;MEQNFIYPLFPNHIPHLEYSPHIINKAIKISQHIKPYIAIQWRMELGNPLNMPKCAEKLISRLEDLKKVYNTKNIYFATDYPLKDSLRQSFSFHDIKQEYHGKAIDILRDNVNFFSWFNFTPTDQFGNNMNIKEFALSGIPGILDKIVCTRAKIFLIAPPECRKKTSSYTSMINSERFDLMKANVEGIENISLEW
;
A
#
# COMPACT_ATOMS: atom_id res chain seq x y z
N MET A 1 -10.98 -52.16 -2.91
CA MET A 1 -10.08 -51.27 -2.14
C MET A 1 -9.59 -50.21 -3.08
N GLU A 2 -10.21 -49.03 -3.08
CA GLU A 2 -9.73 -47.88 -3.85
C GLU A 2 -8.66 -47.15 -3.00
N GLN A 3 -7.41 -47.20 -3.45
CA GLN A 3 -6.35 -46.38 -2.86
C GLN A 3 -6.31 -45.04 -3.61
N ASN A 4 -6.86 -43.99 -2.99
CA ASN A 4 -6.73 -42.63 -3.47
C ASN A 4 -5.36 -42.06 -3.07
N PHE A 5 -4.41 -42.06 -4.01
CA PHE A 5 -3.15 -41.35 -3.87
C PHE A 5 -3.34 -39.89 -4.30
N ILE A 6 -3.70 -39.02 -3.35
CA ILE A 6 -3.59 -37.56 -3.55
C ILE A 6 -2.18 -37.17 -3.10
N TYR A 7 -1.20 -37.32 -3.99
CA TYR A 7 0.09 -36.67 -3.80
C TYR A 7 -0.03 -35.21 -4.27
N PRO A 8 0.30 -34.21 -3.43
CA PRO A 8 0.33 -32.84 -3.89
C PRO A 8 1.37 -32.70 -4.99
N LEU A 9 0.94 -32.19 -6.16
CA LEU A 9 1.79 -31.96 -7.34
C LEU A 9 2.89 -30.92 -7.07
N PHE A 10 2.73 -30.11 -6.03
CA PHE A 10 3.70 -29.11 -5.61
C PHE A 10 4.21 -29.42 -4.21
N PRO A 11 5.48 -29.12 -3.91
CA PRO A 11 6.01 -29.27 -2.56
C PRO A 11 5.17 -28.42 -1.59
N ASN A 12 4.88 -28.97 -0.41
CA ASN A 12 4.19 -28.26 0.66
C ASN A 12 4.93 -26.99 1.11
N HIS A 13 6.22 -26.88 0.75
CA HIS A 13 7.04 -25.71 0.93
C HIS A 13 7.47 -25.17 -0.45
N ILE A 14 6.88 -24.05 -0.85
CA ILE A 14 7.33 -23.28 -2.01
C ILE A 14 8.40 -22.30 -1.51
N PRO A 15 9.60 -22.24 -2.11
CA PRO A 15 10.61 -21.27 -1.72
C PRO A 15 10.09 -19.84 -1.89
N HIS A 16 10.54 -18.93 -1.02
CA HIS A 16 10.15 -17.52 -1.08
C HIS A 16 10.59 -16.92 -2.42
N LEU A 17 9.64 -16.46 -3.23
CA LEU A 17 9.92 -15.82 -4.50
C LEU A 17 10.25 -14.34 -4.25
N GLU A 18 11.51 -13.98 -4.45
CA GLU A 18 11.92 -12.58 -4.37
C GLU A 18 11.45 -11.78 -5.58
N TYR A 19 11.13 -10.50 -5.36
CA TYR A 19 10.84 -9.57 -6.44
C TYR A 19 12.11 -9.25 -7.24
N SER A 20 11.94 -8.79 -8.48
CA SER A 20 13.08 -8.41 -9.31
C SER A 20 13.92 -7.30 -8.65
N PRO A 21 15.27 -7.38 -8.67
CA PRO A 21 16.14 -6.41 -8.01
C PRO A 21 15.89 -4.96 -8.42
N HIS A 22 15.55 -4.69 -9.69
CA HIS A 22 15.28 -3.34 -10.14
C HIS A 22 14.03 -2.72 -9.46
N ILE A 23 12.98 -3.52 -9.21
CA ILE A 23 11.77 -3.10 -8.52
C ILE A 23 12.08 -2.82 -7.04
N ILE A 24 12.83 -3.72 -6.40
CA ILE A 24 13.27 -3.56 -5.01
C ILE A 24 14.09 -2.28 -4.87
N ASN A 25 15.09 -2.09 -5.73
CA ASN A 25 15.95 -0.90 -5.72
C ASN A 25 15.15 0.38 -5.96
N LYS A 26 14.15 0.36 -6.85
CA LYS A 26 13.27 1.50 -7.08
C LYS A 26 12.46 1.85 -5.83
N ALA A 27 11.83 0.87 -5.20
CA ALA A 27 11.05 1.10 -3.98
C ALA A 27 11.93 1.56 -2.79
N ILE A 28 13.16 1.04 -2.68
CA ILE A 28 14.13 1.51 -1.68
C ILE A 28 14.50 2.97 -1.94
N LYS A 29 14.80 3.35 -3.19
CA LYS A 29 15.08 4.75 -3.57
C LYS A 29 13.91 5.68 -3.23
N ILE A 30 12.67 5.26 -3.53
CA ILE A 30 11.46 5.99 -3.15
C ILE A 30 11.42 6.18 -1.62
N SER A 31 11.58 5.09 -0.87
CA SER A 31 11.54 5.10 0.60
C SER A 31 12.61 6.01 1.21
N GLN A 32 13.82 6.02 0.64
CA GLN A 32 14.93 6.87 1.08
C GLN A 32 14.64 8.34 0.79
N HIS A 33 14.08 8.65 -0.38
CA HIS A 33 13.77 10.03 -0.78
C HIS A 33 12.73 10.70 0.13
N ILE A 34 11.77 9.93 0.66
CA ILE A 34 10.70 10.46 1.50
C ILE A 34 10.92 10.24 3.01
N LYS A 35 12.06 9.67 3.44
CA LYS A 35 12.33 9.38 4.86
C LYS A 35 12.53 10.67 5.69
N PRO A 36 12.00 10.75 6.93
CA PRO A 36 10.99 9.88 7.55
C PRO A 36 9.58 10.15 7.00
N TYR A 37 8.71 9.14 6.96
CA TYR A 37 7.33 9.29 6.45
C TYR A 37 6.35 8.36 7.16
N ILE A 38 5.08 8.70 7.06
CA ILE A 38 3.94 7.88 7.46
C ILE A 38 3.37 7.24 6.18
N ALA A 39 3.28 5.91 6.14
CA ALA A 39 2.60 5.20 5.06
C ALA A 39 1.19 4.80 5.50
N ILE A 40 0.26 4.84 4.56
CA ILE A 40 -1.14 4.49 4.74
C ILE A 40 -1.49 3.46 3.68
N GLN A 41 -2.09 2.35 4.08
CA GLN A 41 -2.70 1.41 3.17
C GLN A 41 -4.22 1.43 3.35
N TRP A 42 -4.93 1.86 2.30
CA TRP A 42 -6.39 1.88 2.29
C TRP A 42 -6.94 1.12 1.09
N ARG A 43 -7.40 -0.11 1.34
CA ARG A 43 -8.14 -0.90 0.36
C ARG A 43 -9.62 -0.50 0.37
N MET A 44 -9.98 0.43 -0.50
CA MET A 44 -11.31 1.01 -0.60
C MET A 44 -12.32 0.02 -1.18
N GLU A 45 -11.91 -0.93 -2.03
CA GLU A 45 -12.77 -2.01 -2.55
C GLU A 45 -13.45 -2.81 -1.44
N LEU A 46 -12.76 -2.97 -0.31
CA LEU A 46 -13.25 -3.76 0.82
C LEU A 46 -13.92 -2.91 1.90
N GLY A 47 -14.04 -1.59 1.77
CA GLY A 47 -14.69 -0.78 2.80
C GLY A 47 -16.20 -0.64 2.61
N ASN A 48 -16.88 -0.11 3.64
CA ASN A 48 -18.28 0.29 3.51
C ASN A 48 -18.34 1.66 2.80
N PRO A 49 -18.91 1.77 1.58
CA PRO A 49 -18.95 3.03 0.84
C PRO A 49 -19.55 4.18 1.65
N LEU A 50 -20.62 3.94 2.42
CA LEU A 50 -21.30 4.97 3.22
C LEU A 50 -20.40 5.62 4.27
N ASN A 51 -19.36 4.91 4.73
CA ASN A 51 -18.43 5.41 5.73
C ASN A 51 -17.20 6.11 5.11
N MET A 52 -16.95 5.96 3.81
CA MET A 52 -15.70 6.40 3.18
C MET A 52 -15.37 7.89 3.42
N PRO A 53 -16.31 8.85 3.27
CA PRO A 53 -15.99 10.25 3.53
C PRO A 53 -15.59 10.50 5.00
N LYS A 54 -16.33 9.91 5.95
CA LYS A 54 -16.03 10.02 7.38
C LYS A 54 -14.70 9.35 7.76
N CYS A 55 -14.36 8.25 7.07
CA CYS A 55 -13.06 7.59 7.20
C CYS A 55 -11.90 8.47 6.76
N ALA A 56 -12.08 9.26 5.70
CA ALA A 56 -11.09 10.23 5.25
C ALA A 56 -10.90 11.36 6.28
N GLU A 57 -11.98 11.90 6.85
CA GLU A 57 -11.91 12.92 7.91
C GLU A 57 -11.15 12.42 9.15
N LYS A 58 -11.45 11.18 9.60
CA LYS A 58 -10.73 10.53 10.70
C LYS A 58 -9.25 10.36 10.39
N LEU A 59 -8.93 9.90 9.18
CA LEU A 59 -7.55 9.75 8.73
C LEU A 59 -6.80 11.09 8.78
N ILE A 60 -7.42 12.19 8.31
CA ILE A 60 -6.83 13.53 8.38
C ILE A 60 -6.53 13.91 9.83
N SER A 61 -7.50 13.76 10.73
CA SER A 61 -7.31 14.06 12.16
C SER A 61 -6.13 13.26 12.74
N ARG A 62 -6.06 11.96 12.44
CA ARG A 62 -4.98 11.10 12.92
C ARG A 62 -3.62 11.50 12.35
N LEU A 63 -3.56 11.89 11.08
CA LEU A 63 -2.34 12.34 10.44
C LEU A 63 -1.81 13.63 11.07
N GLU A 64 -2.68 14.57 11.42
CA GLU A 64 -2.25 15.82 12.08
C GLU A 64 -1.58 15.56 13.44
N ASP A 65 -2.06 14.58 14.21
CA ASP A 65 -1.41 14.17 15.45
C ASP A 65 -0.05 13.52 15.21
N LEU A 66 0.00 12.57 14.26
CA LEU A 66 1.22 11.82 13.97
C LEU A 66 2.31 12.69 13.34
N LYS A 67 1.95 13.65 12.49
CA LYS A 67 2.90 14.62 11.91
C LYS A 67 3.64 15.40 13.01
N LYS A 68 2.95 15.78 14.09
CA LYS A 68 3.53 16.47 15.25
C LYS A 68 4.44 15.55 16.05
N VAL A 69 3.97 14.33 16.37
CA VAL A 69 4.73 13.36 17.18
C VAL A 69 6.02 12.93 16.49
N TYR A 70 5.96 12.66 15.18
CA TYR A 70 7.08 12.10 14.44
C TYR A 70 7.90 13.12 13.64
N ASN A 71 7.54 14.41 13.74
CA ASN A 71 8.16 15.53 13.02
C ASN A 71 8.36 15.23 11.52
N THR A 72 7.32 14.72 10.86
CA THR A 72 7.33 14.47 9.41
C THR A 72 6.08 15.02 8.75
N LYS A 73 6.26 15.55 7.54
CA LYS A 73 5.17 15.96 6.64
C LYS A 73 4.99 14.98 5.48
N ASN A 74 5.89 14.02 5.32
CA ASN A 74 5.89 13.11 4.19
C ASN A 74 4.87 12.00 4.45
N ILE A 75 3.87 11.91 3.59
CA ILE A 75 2.82 10.88 3.63
C ILE A 75 2.94 10.03 2.37
N TYR A 76 2.89 8.71 2.51
CA TYR A 76 2.77 7.79 1.38
C TYR A 76 1.42 7.10 1.43
N PHE A 77 0.64 7.19 0.36
CA PHE A 77 -0.72 6.67 0.27
C PHE A 77 -0.81 5.55 -0.77
N ALA A 78 -1.01 4.33 -0.28
CA ALA A 78 -1.23 3.12 -1.06
C ALA A 78 -2.70 2.74 -1.04
N THR A 79 -3.34 2.71 -2.21
CA THR A 79 -4.78 2.41 -2.35
C THR A 79 -5.07 1.71 -3.67
N ASP A 80 -6.13 0.92 -3.70
CA ASP A 80 -6.69 0.34 -4.91
C ASP A 80 -7.57 1.32 -5.72
N TYR A 81 -7.90 2.49 -5.16
CA TYR A 81 -8.66 3.54 -5.85
C TYR A 81 -7.81 4.23 -6.94
N PRO A 82 -8.34 4.51 -8.15
CA PRO A 82 -7.59 5.18 -9.22
C PRO A 82 -7.27 6.65 -8.91
N LEU A 83 -6.02 6.94 -8.49
CA LEU A 83 -5.60 8.28 -8.08
C LEU A 83 -5.16 9.17 -9.25
N LYS A 84 -4.98 8.64 -10.45
CA LYS A 84 -4.57 9.43 -11.62
C LYS A 84 -5.21 8.88 -12.89
N ASP A 85 -5.81 9.77 -13.70
CA ASP A 85 -6.32 9.50 -15.05
C ASP A 85 -7.24 8.27 -15.17
N SER A 86 -8.00 7.95 -14.11
CA SER A 86 -8.79 6.71 -14.00
C SER A 86 -7.99 5.41 -14.20
N LEU A 87 -6.66 5.47 -14.10
CA LEU A 87 -5.79 4.30 -14.21
C LEU A 87 -6.03 3.43 -12.97
N ARG A 88 -6.60 2.25 -13.21
CA ARG A 88 -6.95 1.27 -12.18
C ARG A 88 -5.68 0.88 -11.42
N GLN A 89 -5.70 1.05 -10.09
CA GLN A 89 -4.61 0.60 -9.22
C GLN A 89 -4.80 -0.85 -8.75
N SER A 90 -6.02 -1.38 -8.88
CA SER A 90 -6.33 -2.79 -8.70
C SER A 90 -7.22 -3.29 -9.82
N PHE A 91 -6.92 -4.48 -10.34
CA PHE A 91 -7.79 -5.18 -11.29
C PHE A 91 -9.10 -5.66 -10.67
N SER A 92 -9.13 -5.90 -9.36
CA SER A 92 -10.32 -6.44 -8.66
C SER A 92 -11.37 -5.40 -8.30
N PHE A 93 -11.02 -4.10 -8.30
CA PHE A 93 -11.96 -3.06 -7.86
C PHE A 93 -12.95 -2.70 -8.97
N HIS A 94 -14.10 -3.39 -8.98
CA HIS A 94 -15.11 -3.26 -10.04
C HIS A 94 -16.26 -2.29 -9.74
N ASP A 95 -16.60 -2.04 -8.46
CA ASP A 95 -17.74 -1.20 -8.05
C ASP A 95 -17.30 0.13 -7.40
N ILE A 96 -16.74 1.03 -8.21
CA ILE A 96 -16.28 2.34 -7.75
C ILE A 96 -17.46 3.32 -7.73
N LYS A 97 -18.07 3.49 -6.55
CA LYS A 97 -19.07 4.54 -6.30
C LYS A 97 -18.42 5.90 -6.10
N GLN A 98 -18.46 6.76 -7.12
CA GLN A 98 -17.83 8.09 -7.08
C GLN A 98 -18.35 8.98 -5.95
N GLU A 99 -19.66 8.91 -5.66
CA GLU A 99 -20.30 9.64 -4.56
C GLU A 99 -19.69 9.37 -3.17
N TYR A 100 -19.04 8.22 -3.01
CA TYR A 100 -18.45 7.77 -1.74
C TYR A 100 -16.93 7.69 -1.81
N HIS A 101 -16.39 6.90 -2.73
CA HIS A 101 -14.96 6.69 -2.88
C HIS A 101 -14.27 7.96 -3.41
N GLY A 102 -14.84 8.57 -4.46
CA GLY A 102 -14.34 9.82 -5.02
C GLY A 102 -14.36 10.93 -3.98
N LYS A 103 -15.50 11.12 -3.29
CA LYS A 103 -15.63 12.11 -2.22
C LYS A 103 -14.60 11.92 -1.10
N ALA A 104 -14.32 10.70 -0.66
CA ALA A 104 -13.30 10.43 0.34
C ALA A 104 -11.88 10.82 -0.14
N ILE A 105 -11.59 10.58 -1.42
CA ILE A 105 -10.30 10.91 -2.02
C ILE A 105 -10.16 12.41 -2.24
N ASP A 106 -11.24 13.10 -2.60
CA ASP A 106 -11.28 14.56 -2.71
C ASP A 106 -11.00 15.20 -1.34
N ILE A 107 -11.67 14.73 -0.27
CA ILE A 107 -11.39 15.13 1.11
C ILE A 107 -9.90 14.96 1.44
N LEU A 108 -9.29 13.82 1.08
CA LEU A 108 -7.86 13.61 1.32
C LEU A 108 -6.97 14.55 0.50
N ARG A 109 -7.23 14.74 -0.79
CA ARG A 109 -6.43 15.61 -1.67
C ARG A 109 -6.48 17.07 -1.27
N ASP A 110 -7.64 17.52 -0.79
CA ASP A 110 -7.84 18.92 -0.38
C ASP A 110 -7.10 19.26 0.93
N ASN A 111 -6.78 18.25 1.75
CA ASN A 111 -6.25 18.44 3.10
C ASN A 111 -4.85 17.84 3.32
N VAL A 112 -4.40 16.91 2.47
CA VAL A 112 -3.16 16.15 2.66
C VAL A 112 -2.39 16.09 1.35
N ASN A 113 -1.16 16.62 1.37
CA ASN A 113 -0.19 16.35 0.31
C ASN A 113 0.44 14.96 0.55
N PHE A 114 0.25 14.03 -0.38
CA PHE A 114 0.76 12.67 -0.28
C PHE A 114 1.50 12.23 -1.53
N PHE A 115 2.48 11.36 -1.33
CA PHE A 115 3.14 10.58 -2.36
C PHE A 115 2.40 9.25 -2.57
N SER A 116 2.54 8.70 -3.76
CA SER A 116 2.13 7.36 -4.15
C SER A 116 3.06 6.91 -5.28
N TRP A 117 2.94 5.69 -5.76
CA TRP A 117 3.81 5.17 -6.82
C TRP A 117 3.83 6.05 -8.09
N PHE A 118 2.72 6.72 -8.43
CA PHE A 118 2.61 7.56 -9.63
C PHE A 118 3.32 8.91 -9.53
N ASN A 119 3.78 9.30 -8.34
CA ASN A 119 4.62 10.50 -8.17
C ASN A 119 6.07 10.28 -8.63
N PHE A 120 6.44 9.04 -8.97
CA PHE A 120 7.79 8.67 -9.38
C PHE A 120 7.80 8.16 -10.82
N THR A 121 8.82 8.51 -11.59
CA THR A 121 8.93 8.10 -13.01
C THR A 121 9.02 6.58 -13.12
N PRO A 122 8.08 5.91 -13.82
CA PRO A 122 8.17 4.49 -14.11
C PRO A 122 9.38 4.19 -14.99
N THR A 123 10.16 3.19 -14.62
CA THR A 123 11.36 2.77 -15.36
C THR A 123 11.41 1.26 -15.50
N ASP A 124 11.84 0.76 -16.65
CA ASP A 124 12.10 -0.66 -16.86
C ASP A 124 13.38 -1.12 -16.14
N GLN A 125 13.74 -2.40 -16.32
CA GLN A 125 14.94 -2.99 -15.72
C GLN A 125 16.26 -2.40 -16.24
N PHE A 126 16.25 -1.69 -17.38
CA PHE A 126 17.40 -1.02 -17.98
C PHE A 126 17.44 0.47 -17.65
N GLY A 127 16.43 0.99 -16.94
CA GLY A 127 16.32 2.40 -16.57
C GLY A 127 15.62 3.27 -17.61
N ASN A 128 15.05 2.68 -18.67
CA ASN A 128 14.29 3.44 -19.66
C ASN A 128 12.91 3.81 -19.11
N ASN A 129 12.41 4.98 -19.48
CA ASN A 129 11.09 5.43 -19.08
C ASN A 129 10.01 4.48 -19.63
N MET A 130 9.16 3.97 -18.75
CA MET A 130 8.00 3.16 -19.14
C MET A 130 6.77 4.04 -19.35
N ASN A 131 5.86 3.56 -20.20
CA ASN A 131 4.54 4.17 -20.31
C ASN A 131 3.78 4.02 -18.98
N ILE A 132 3.27 5.13 -18.44
CA ILE A 132 2.56 5.14 -17.15
C ILE A 132 1.33 4.23 -17.12
N LYS A 133 0.63 4.07 -18.26
CA LYS A 133 -0.57 3.22 -18.35
C LYS A 133 -0.20 1.75 -18.29
N GLU A 134 0.84 1.36 -19.04
CA GLU A 134 1.36 -0.01 -19.03
C GLU A 134 1.89 -0.35 -17.64
N PHE A 135 2.64 0.57 -17.03
CA PHE A 135 3.15 0.41 -15.68
C PHE A 135 2.03 0.23 -14.66
N ALA A 136 0.97 1.05 -14.73
CA ALA A 136 -0.20 0.93 -13.85
C ALA A 136 -0.86 -0.46 -13.92
N LEU A 137 -0.87 -1.08 -15.10
CA LEU A 137 -1.48 -2.38 -15.35
C LEU A 137 -0.55 -3.59 -15.09
N SER A 138 0.73 -3.36 -14.81
CA SER A 138 1.74 -4.42 -14.70
C SER A 138 1.76 -5.17 -13.37
N GLY A 139 1.03 -4.69 -12.35
CA GLY A 139 1.12 -5.19 -10.98
C GLY A 139 2.38 -4.72 -10.21
N ILE A 140 3.36 -4.14 -10.90
CA ILE A 140 4.53 -3.50 -10.27
C ILE A 140 4.15 -2.40 -9.27
N PRO A 141 3.13 -1.55 -9.50
CA PRO A 141 2.69 -0.57 -8.51
C PRO A 141 2.37 -1.19 -7.15
N GLY A 142 1.68 -2.32 -7.10
CA GLY A 142 1.38 -3.03 -5.85
C GLY A 142 2.64 -3.57 -5.17
N ILE A 143 3.66 -3.97 -5.94
CA ILE A 143 4.95 -4.38 -5.37
C ILE A 143 5.67 -3.16 -4.77
N LEU A 144 5.68 -2.03 -5.48
CA LEU A 144 6.27 -0.79 -4.97
C LEU A 144 5.58 -0.34 -3.68
N ASP A 145 4.25 -0.25 -3.70
CA ASP A 145 3.45 0.15 -2.54
C ASP A 145 3.78 -0.72 -1.33
N LYS A 146 3.87 -2.05 -1.50
CA LYS A 146 4.21 -2.98 -0.43
C LYS A 146 5.59 -2.68 0.15
N ILE A 147 6.61 -2.60 -0.68
CA ILE A 147 8.01 -2.40 -0.24
C ILE A 147 8.19 -1.02 0.40
N VAL A 148 7.49 0.01 -0.08
CA VAL A 148 7.48 1.34 0.55
C VAL A 148 6.75 1.29 1.88
N CYS A 149 5.54 0.71 1.96
CA CYS A 149 4.80 0.60 3.22
C CYS A 149 5.57 -0.16 4.31
N THR A 150 6.36 -1.19 3.95
CA THR A 150 7.17 -1.94 4.93
C THR A 150 8.33 -1.13 5.53
N ARG A 151 8.77 -0.06 4.87
CA ARG A 151 9.91 0.77 5.31
C ARG A 151 9.50 2.11 5.93
N ALA A 152 8.21 2.38 6.03
CA ALA A 152 7.70 3.60 6.64
C ALA A 152 7.98 3.65 8.15
N LYS A 153 8.15 4.87 8.67
CA LYS A 153 8.33 5.10 10.12
C LYS A 153 7.12 4.63 10.89
N ILE A 154 5.95 5.09 10.44
CA ILE A 154 4.64 4.63 10.91
C ILE A 154 3.85 4.09 9.74
N PHE A 155 3.25 2.92 9.93
CA PHE A 155 2.33 2.32 8.97
C PHE A 155 0.90 2.30 9.52
N LEU A 156 -0.01 2.90 8.76
CA LEU A 156 -1.42 3.03 9.08
C LEU A 156 -2.28 2.13 8.20
N ILE A 157 -3.28 1.50 8.81
CA ILE A 157 -4.28 0.65 8.15
C ILE A 157 -5.68 1.10 8.53
N ALA A 158 -6.65 0.84 7.66
CA ALA A 158 -8.02 1.28 7.90
C ALA A 158 -8.60 0.66 9.18
N PRO A 159 -9.31 1.41 10.04
CA PRO A 159 -10.01 0.82 11.19
C PRO A 159 -11.23 -0.01 10.71
N PRO A 160 -11.78 -0.91 11.54
CA PRO A 160 -12.84 -1.85 11.14
C PRO A 160 -14.11 -1.21 10.55
N GLU A 161 -14.44 0.04 10.86
CA GLU A 161 -15.55 0.75 10.23
C GLU A 161 -15.26 1.21 8.79
N CYS A 162 -13.99 1.27 8.42
CA CYS A 162 -13.45 1.71 7.12
C CYS A 162 -12.97 0.55 6.24
N ARG A 163 -13.04 -0.69 6.74
CA ARG A 163 -12.72 -1.94 6.02
C ARG A 163 -13.61 -3.09 6.47
N LYS A 164 -14.04 -3.95 5.56
CA LYS A 164 -14.83 -5.16 5.89
C LYS A 164 -13.98 -6.26 6.52
N LYS A 165 -12.70 -6.35 6.15
CA LYS A 165 -11.73 -7.30 6.69
C LYS A 165 -10.30 -6.83 6.47
N THR A 166 -9.36 -7.37 7.23
CA THR A 166 -7.92 -7.27 6.91
C THR A 166 -7.66 -7.98 5.59
N SER A 167 -7.02 -7.28 4.64
CA SER A 167 -6.64 -7.88 3.37
C SER A 167 -5.38 -8.73 3.53
N SER A 168 -5.24 -9.80 2.74
CA SER A 168 -3.99 -10.58 2.68
C SER A 168 -2.78 -9.71 2.36
N TYR A 169 -2.98 -8.68 1.52
CA TYR A 169 -1.97 -7.68 1.20
C TYR A 169 -1.47 -6.94 2.46
N THR A 170 -2.38 -6.50 3.33
CA THR A 170 -2.04 -5.90 4.63
C THR A 170 -1.29 -6.90 5.52
N SER A 171 -1.73 -8.16 5.57
CA SER A 171 -1.05 -9.21 6.33
C SER A 171 0.39 -9.46 5.84
N MET A 172 0.63 -9.42 4.52
CA MET A 172 1.97 -9.54 3.96
C MET A 172 2.86 -8.36 4.34
N ILE A 173 2.34 -7.12 4.34
CA ILE A 173 3.08 -5.95 4.82
C ILE A 173 3.42 -6.11 6.30
N ASN A 174 2.45 -6.51 7.12
CA ASN A 174 2.66 -6.70 8.56
C ASN A 174 3.72 -7.76 8.86
N SER A 175 3.70 -8.89 8.14
CA SER A 175 4.72 -9.95 8.28
C SER A 175 6.11 -9.41 7.94
N GLU A 176 6.25 -8.72 6.81
CA GLU A 176 7.54 -8.19 6.37
C GLU A 176 8.05 -7.08 7.32
N ARG A 177 7.16 -6.23 7.84
CA ARG A 177 7.52 -5.25 8.89
C ARG A 177 7.99 -5.93 10.17
N PHE A 178 7.32 -7.00 10.60
CA PHE A 178 7.75 -7.79 11.76
C PHE A 178 9.18 -8.35 11.55
N ASP A 179 9.46 -8.91 10.37
CA ASP A 179 10.79 -9.44 10.06
C ASP A 179 11.86 -8.34 10.03
N LEU A 180 11.55 -7.18 9.44
CA LEU A 180 12.47 -6.02 9.43
C LEU A 180 12.74 -5.48 10.83
N MET A 181 11.73 -5.41 11.70
CA MET A 181 11.90 -5.01 13.10
C MET A 181 12.73 -6.03 13.87
N LYS A 182 12.49 -7.34 13.66
CA LYS A 182 13.30 -8.42 14.27
C LYS A 182 14.76 -8.37 13.81
N ALA A 183 15.01 -7.94 12.57
CA ALA A 183 16.33 -7.69 12.03
C ALA A 183 16.94 -6.33 12.45
N ASN A 184 16.28 -5.58 13.33
CA ASN A 184 16.71 -4.25 13.81
C ASN A 184 16.93 -3.22 12.69
N VAL A 185 16.12 -3.26 11.64
CA VAL A 185 16.15 -2.23 10.59
C VAL A 185 15.65 -0.90 11.15
N GLU A 186 16.48 0.14 11.08
CA GLU A 186 16.20 1.43 11.70
C GLU A 186 15.04 2.21 11.06
N GLY A 187 14.30 2.91 11.91
CA GLY A 187 13.26 3.85 11.50
C GLY A 187 11.94 3.18 11.13
N ILE A 188 11.64 2.02 11.71
CA ILE A 188 10.35 1.33 11.67
C ILE A 188 9.86 1.23 13.12
N GLU A 189 8.76 1.89 13.47
CA GLU A 189 8.32 2.01 14.87
C GLU A 189 7.05 1.22 15.22
N ASN A 190 6.37 0.64 14.23
CA ASN A 190 5.20 -0.19 14.46
C ASN A 190 5.04 -1.28 13.39
N ILE A 191 4.32 -2.35 13.69
CA ILE A 191 3.87 -3.30 12.66
C ILE A 191 2.76 -2.64 11.83
N SER A 192 1.65 -2.27 12.47
CA SER A 192 0.57 -1.49 11.88
C SER A 192 -0.23 -0.80 12.99
N LEU A 193 -0.82 0.36 12.70
CA LEU A 193 -1.75 1.06 13.59
C LEU A 193 -3.02 1.38 12.82
N GLU A 194 -4.18 1.23 13.47
CA GLU A 194 -5.43 1.75 12.94
C GLU A 194 -5.48 3.27 13.14
N TRP A 195 -6.08 3.99 12.19
CA TRP A 195 -6.21 5.45 12.25
C TRP A 195 -7.55 5.91 12.82
#